data_AF-A0A0C5DJU7-F1
#
_entry.id   AF-A0A0C5DJU7-F1
#
_cell.length_a   1.000
_cell.length_b   1.000
_cell.length_c   1.000
_cell.angle_alpha   90.00
_cell.angle_beta   90.00
_cell.angle_gamma   90.00
#
_symmetry.space_group_name_H-M   'P 1'
#
loop_
_entity.id
_entity.type
_entity.pdbx_description
1 polymer ?
#
loop_
_entity_poly.entity_id
_entity_poly.type
_entity_poly.pdbx_seq_one_letter_code
_entity_poly.pdbx_strand_id
1 'polypeptide(L)'
;AQAILMFTPKAASPIVSKLLKSAVANAVHNFSLKEEELYVKEIFVNEGLRLTRLLPRAKGKTDKIKKRTSHITIVVSSKTVEEKKIVKKQSAIQQIEGKEIVENGSKE
;
A
#
# COMPACT_ATOMS: atom_id res chain seq x y z
N ALA A 1 -7.50 11.69 -0.99
CA ALA A 1 -6.09 11.68 -0.49
C ALA A 1 -5.27 12.88 -0.97
N GLN A 2 -5.29 13.21 -2.26
CA GLN A 2 -4.45 14.28 -2.82
C GLN A 2 -4.68 15.67 -2.23
N ALA A 3 -5.95 16.05 -2.00
CA ALA A 3 -6.30 17.33 -1.36
C ALA A 3 -5.67 17.46 0.05
N ILE A 4 -5.76 16.41 0.87
CA ILE A 4 -5.20 16.40 2.23
C ILE A 4 -3.69 16.68 2.18
N LEU A 5 -2.96 16.03 1.27
CA LEU A 5 -1.52 16.25 1.12
C LEU A 5 -1.23 17.70 0.72
N MET A 6 -1.93 18.27 -0.27
CA MET A 6 -1.70 19.66 -0.71
C MET A 6 -1.82 20.70 0.42
N PHE A 7 -2.73 20.49 1.37
CA PHE A 7 -2.95 21.42 2.48
C PHE A 7 -2.21 21.05 3.77
N THR A 8 -1.44 19.95 3.79
CA THR A 8 -0.69 19.53 4.97
C THR A 8 0.63 20.30 5.09
N PRO A 9 0.93 20.98 6.21
CA PRO A 9 2.14 21.80 6.37
C PRO A 9 3.44 21.01 6.63
N LYS A 10 3.44 19.68 6.40
CA LYS A 10 4.59 18.82 6.68
C LYS A 10 5.55 18.79 5.49
N ALA A 11 6.85 18.86 5.75
CA ALA A 11 7.89 18.78 4.72
C ALA A 11 7.83 17.49 3.86
N ALA A 12 7.28 16.40 4.40
CA ALA A 12 7.10 15.15 3.66
C ALA A 12 5.97 15.19 2.61
N SER A 13 5.05 16.15 2.71
CA SER A 13 3.88 16.23 1.85
C SER A 13 4.18 16.28 0.34
N PRO A 14 5.05 17.18 -0.15
CA PRO A 14 5.34 17.26 -1.60
C PRO A 14 5.93 15.95 -2.15
N ILE A 15 6.73 15.24 -1.35
CA ILE A 15 7.34 13.96 -1.74
C ILE A 15 6.27 12.88 -1.89
N VAL A 16 5.37 12.75 -0.92
CA VAL A 16 4.28 11.76 -0.96
C VAL A 16 3.28 12.11 -2.06
N SER A 17 2.99 13.39 -2.30
CA SER A 17 2.13 13.84 -3.39
C SER A 17 2.68 13.43 -4.76
N LYS A 18 3.99 13.58 -4.97
CA LYS A 18 4.66 13.12 -6.20
C LYS A 18 4.54 11.60 -6.38
N LEU A 19 4.79 10.83 -5.31
CA LEU A 19 4.65 9.38 -5.33
C LEU A 19 3.22 8.93 -5.63
N LEU A 20 2.23 9.55 -5.01
CA LEU A 20 0.82 9.21 -5.22
C LEU A 20 0.39 9.47 -6.67
N LYS A 21 0.79 10.60 -7.27
CA LYS A 21 0.55 10.88 -8.69
C LYS A 21 1.18 9.82 -9.60
N SER A 22 2.42 9.43 -9.31
CA SER A 22 3.11 8.37 -10.07
C SER A 22 2.41 7.02 -9.94
N ALA A 23 1.94 6.67 -8.74
CA ALA A 23 1.25 5.40 -8.51
C ALA A 23 -0.10 5.34 -9.26
N VAL A 24 -0.87 6.43 -9.26
CA VAL A 24 -2.10 6.55 -10.06
C VAL A 24 -1.80 6.40 -11.56
N ALA A 25 -0.81 7.14 -12.08
CA ALA A 25 -0.41 7.04 -13.48
C ALA A 25 0.00 5.62 -13.88
N ASN A 26 0.75 4.91 -13.03
CA ASN A 26 1.14 3.52 -13.27
C ASN A 26 -0.07 2.58 -13.28
N ALA A 27 -1.04 2.79 -12.39
CA ALA A 27 -2.26 1.99 -12.33
C ALA A 27 -3.13 2.16 -13.59
N VAL A 28 -3.25 3.39 -14.09
CA VAL A 28 -3.98 3.71 -15.32
C VAL A 28 -3.27 3.14 -16.53
N HIS A 29 -1.97 3.38 -16.67
CA HIS A 29 -1.23 3.00 -17.87
C HIS A 29 -1.02 1.48 -18.01
N ASN A 30 -0.64 0.80 -16.91
CA ASN A 30 -0.25 -0.62 -16.99
C ASN A 30 -1.43 -1.58 -16.78
N PHE A 31 -2.43 -1.18 -15.99
CA PHE A 31 -3.55 -2.05 -15.62
C PHE A 31 -4.91 -1.56 -16.15
N SER A 32 -4.91 -0.46 -16.92
CA SER A 32 -6.12 0.14 -17.51
C SER A 32 -7.25 0.37 -16.49
N LEU A 33 -6.87 0.66 -15.24
CA LEU A 33 -7.83 0.93 -14.16
C LEU A 33 -8.32 2.37 -14.27
N LYS A 34 -9.59 2.61 -13.89
CA LYS A 34 -10.15 3.96 -13.81
C LYS A 34 -9.65 4.68 -12.56
N GLU A 35 -9.24 5.95 -12.71
CA GLU A 35 -8.70 6.75 -11.61
C GLU A 35 -9.68 6.90 -10.44
N GLU A 36 -10.97 7.04 -10.73
CA GLU A 36 -12.03 7.25 -9.74
C GLU A 36 -12.27 6.04 -8.83
N GLU A 37 -11.95 4.84 -9.31
CA GLU A 37 -12.14 3.58 -8.58
C GLU A 37 -10.92 3.21 -7.72
N LEU A 38 -9.82 3.95 -7.85
CA LEU A 38 -8.58 3.69 -7.13
C LEU A 38 -8.63 4.19 -5.69
N TYR A 39 -8.10 3.39 -4.78
CA TYR A 39 -7.87 3.77 -3.41
C TYR A 39 -6.50 3.30 -2.94
N VAL A 40 -5.94 4.00 -1.95
CA VAL A 40 -4.68 3.60 -1.32
C VAL A 40 -4.98 2.45 -0.37
N LYS A 41 -4.47 1.26 -0.69
CA LYS A 41 -4.62 0.07 0.15
C LYS A 41 -3.67 0.13 1.34
N GLU A 42 -2.39 0.32 1.06
CA GLU A 42 -1.32 0.32 2.05
C GLU A 42 -0.27 1.37 1.72
N ILE A 43 0.29 1.99 2.75
CA ILE A 43 1.43 2.88 2.64
C ILE A 43 2.33 2.66 3.84
N PHE A 44 3.62 2.43 3.58
CA PHE A 44 4.61 2.26 4.64
C PHE A 44 5.94 2.86 4.24
N VAL A 45 6.74 3.18 5.26
CA VAL A 45 8.04 3.82 5.11
C VAL A 45 9.06 2.95 5.82
N ASN A 46 9.99 2.41 5.05
CA ASN A 46 11.08 1.60 5.54
C ASN A 46 12.35 2.43 5.64
N GLU A 47 13.24 1.99 6.52
CA GLU A 47 14.55 2.61 6.65
C GLU A 47 15.44 2.28 5.45
N GLY A 48 16.15 3.29 4.94
CA GLY A 48 17.17 3.13 3.92
C GLY A 48 18.58 3.15 4.50
N LEU A 49 19.56 3.40 3.64
CA LEU A 49 20.96 3.50 4.05
C LEU A 49 21.17 4.66 5.04
N ARG A 50 21.98 4.39 6.07
CA ARG A 50 22.40 5.39 7.05
C ARG A 50 23.84 5.81 6.75
N LEU A 51 24.02 7.05 6.35
CA LEU A 51 25.35 7.61 6.16
C LEU A 51 25.87 8.17 7.49
N THR A 52 27.06 7.77 7.89
CA THR A 52 27.71 8.28 9.11
C THR A 52 28.58 9.48 8.78
N ARG A 53 28.54 10.50 9.66
CA ARG A 53 29.44 11.65 9.68
C ARG A 53 29.98 11.81 11.09
N LEU A 54 31.24 12.17 11.20
CA LEU A 54 31.87 12.46 12.48
C LEU A 54 31.59 13.92 12.85
N LEU A 55 31.15 14.17 14.08
CA LEU A 55 30.98 15.49 14.65
C LEU A 55 32.05 15.68 15.73
N PRO A 56 33.03 16.58 15.54
CA PRO A 56 34.05 16.84 16.55
C PRO A 56 33.43 17.46 17.81
N ARG A 57 33.96 17.10 18.97
CA ARG A 57 33.54 17.58 20.30
C ARG A 57 34.78 17.99 21.12
N ALA A 58 34.53 18.64 22.25
CA ALA A 58 35.60 19.08 23.16
C ALA A 58 36.47 17.92 23.66
N LYS A 59 37.73 18.21 24.00
CA LYS A 59 38.73 17.26 24.53
C LYS A 59 38.99 16.05 23.62
N GLY A 60 39.07 16.27 22.30
CA GLY A 60 39.39 15.21 21.32
C GLY A 60 38.31 14.16 21.12
N LYS A 61 37.10 14.37 21.66
CA LYS A 61 35.97 13.44 21.51
C LYS A 61 35.28 13.62 20.16
N THR A 62 34.62 12.57 19.68
CA THR A 62 33.86 12.61 18.43
C THR A 62 32.56 11.84 18.57
N ASP A 63 31.46 12.48 18.18
CA ASP A 63 30.14 11.85 18.09
C ASP A 63 29.84 11.44 16.64
N LYS A 64 28.95 10.48 16.44
CA LYS A 64 28.51 10.04 15.10
C LYS A 64 27.13 10.61 14.79
N ILE A 65 27.04 11.47 13.78
CA ILE A 65 25.76 11.88 13.18
C ILE A 65 25.37 10.85 12.12
N LYS A 66 24.16 10.29 12.24
CA LYS A 66 23.58 9.40 11.23
C LYS A 66 22.62 10.20 10.33
N LYS A 67 23.00 10.43 9.07
CA LYS A 67 22.10 10.95 8.04
C LYS A 67 21.26 9.79 7.51
N ARG A 68 19.97 9.78 7.85
CA ARG A 68 19.04 8.70 7.53
C ARG A 68 18.37 8.97 6.18
N THR A 69 18.22 7.92 5.38
CA THR A 69 17.35 7.90 4.21
C THR A 69 16.22 6.91 4.45
N SER A 70 15.18 6.96 3.61
CA SER A 70 14.00 6.11 3.73
C SER A 70 13.47 5.69 2.37
N HIS A 71 12.87 4.50 2.30
CA HIS A 71 12.12 4.02 1.15
C HIS A 71 10.63 4.12 1.45
N ILE A 72 9.88 4.73 0.53
CA ILE A 72 8.43 4.89 0.65
C ILE A 72 7.78 3.97 -0.37
N THR A 73 6.87 3.13 0.07
CA THR A 73 6.11 2.22 -0.78
C THR A 73 4.63 2.54 -0.66
N ILE A 74 3.96 2.72 -1.80
CA ILE A 74 2.51 2.96 -1.89
C ILE A 74 1.90 1.83 -2.71
N VAL A 75 0.87 1.21 -2.16
CA VAL A 75 0.07 0.19 -2.84
C VAL A 75 -1.32 0.76 -3.10
N VAL A 76 -1.71 0.79 -4.37
CA VAL A 76 -3.02 1.26 -4.83
C VAL A 76 -3.82 0.07 -5.34
N SER A 77 -5.10 0.00 -5.02
CA SER A 77 -6.00 -1.06 -5.45
C SER A 77 -7.32 -0.45 -5.96
N SER A 78 -8.08 -1.21 -6.76
CA SER A 78 -9.42 -0.80 -7.17
C SER A 78 -10.48 -1.51 -6.33
N LYS A 79 -11.58 -0.80 -6.05
CA LYS A 79 -12.71 -1.36 -5.28
C LYS A 79 -13.38 -2.54 -5.98
N THR A 80 -13.47 -2.48 -7.31
CA THR A 80 -14.09 -3.50 -8.16
C THR A 80 -13.42 -4.87 -8.09
N VAL A 81 -12.13 -4.95 -7.77
CA VAL A 81 -11.42 -6.24 -7.62
C VAL A 81 -11.77 -6.93 -6.30
N GLU A 82 -12.07 -6.18 -5.24
CA GLU A 82 -12.44 -6.75 -3.95
C GLU A 82 -13.85 -7.35 -3.98
N GLU A 83 -14.78 -6.68 -4.63
CA GLU A 83 -16.15 -7.18 -4.86
C GLU A 83 -16.14 -8.51 -5.62
N LYS A 84 -15.33 -8.62 -6.68
CA LYS A 84 -15.17 -9.88 -7.45
C LYS A 84 -14.62 -11.04 -6.61
N LYS A 85 -13.74 -10.76 -5.65
CA LYS A 85 -13.20 -11.80 -4.74
C LYS A 85 -14.25 -12.28 -3.75
N ILE A 86 -15.08 -11.38 -3.23
CA ILE A 86 -16.16 -11.71 -2.30
C ILE A 86 -17.22 -12.56 -2.99
N VAL A 87 -17.64 -12.18 -4.20
CA VAL A 87 -18.60 -12.96 -5.01
C VAL A 87 -18.07 -14.36 -5.32
N LYS A 88 -16.81 -14.49 -5.74
CA LYS A 88 -16.17 -15.80 -5.97
C LYS A 88 -16.14 -16.68 -4.71
N LYS A 89 -15.96 -16.07 -3.54
CA LYS A 89 -15.94 -16.78 -2.26
C LYS A 89 -17.34 -17.26 -1.87
N GLN A 90 -18.36 -16.45 -2.11
CA GLN A 90 -19.78 -16.80 -1.87
C GLN A 90 -20.26 -17.92 -2.81
N SER A 91 -19.93 -17.84 -4.10
CA SER A 91 -20.27 -18.90 -5.05
C SER A 91 -19.59 -20.23 -4.72
N ALA A 92 -18.37 -20.19 -4.17
CA ALA A 92 -17.66 -21.39 -3.74
C ALA A 92 -18.31 -22.04 -2.49
N ILE A 93 -18.83 -21.24 -1.55
CA ILE A 93 -19.53 -21.73 -0.34
C ILE A 93 -20.87 -22.38 -0.72
N GLN A 94 -21.65 -21.74 -1.60
CA GLN A 94 -22.94 -22.28 -2.08
C GLN A 94 -22.78 -23.64 -2.81
N GLN A 95 -21.67 -23.83 -3.52
CA GLN A 95 -21.38 -25.11 -4.18
C GLN A 95 -20.95 -26.23 -3.22
N ILE A 96 -20.43 -25.89 -2.03
CA ILE A 96 -20.08 -26.87 -0.98
C ILE A 96 -21.36 -27.32 -0.26
N GLU A 97 -22.23 -26.39 0.13
CA GLU A 97 -23.53 -26.68 0.75
C GLU A 97 -24.45 -27.50 -0.17
N GLY A 98 -24.46 -27.21 -1.48
CA GLY A 98 -25.20 -28.01 -2.46
C GLY A 98 -24.68 -29.43 -2.67
N LYS A 99 -23.42 -29.71 -2.30
CA LYS A 99 -22.78 -31.03 -2.43
C LYS A 99 -23.04 -31.92 -1.21
N GLU A 100 -23.06 -31.32 -0.01
CA GLU A 100 -23.42 -32.01 1.24
C GLU A 100 -24.88 -32.48 1.28
N ILE A 101 -25.80 -31.79 0.59
CA ILE A 101 -27.21 -32.20 0.50
C ILE A 101 -27.39 -33.44 -0.39
N VAL A 102 -26.58 -33.60 -1.44
CA VAL A 102 -26.66 -34.76 -2.36
C VAL A 102 -26.05 -36.03 -1.75
N GLU A 103 -24.99 -35.90 -0.95
CA GLU A 103 -24.38 -37.04 -0.23
C GLU A 103 -25.25 -37.60 0.90
N ASN A 104 -26.08 -36.76 1.51
CA ASN A 104 -27.01 -37.18 2.57
C ASN A 104 -28.32 -37.76 2.01
N GLY A 105 -28.75 -37.36 0.81
CA GLY A 105 -29.94 -37.90 0.14
C GLY A 105 -29.75 -39.25 -0.57
N SER A 106 -28.51 -39.74 -0.72
CA SER A 106 -28.21 -41.09 -1.26
C SER A 106 -28.05 -42.16 -0.18
N LYS A 107 -28.31 -41.84 1.09
CA LYS A 107 -28.18 -42.74 2.24
C LYS A 107 -29.52 -43.14 2.89
N GLU A 108 -30.65 -42.77 2.31
CA GLU A 108 -31.99 -43.26 2.71
C GLU A 108 -32.58 -44.20 1.67
#